data_AF-A0A7M2C5H5-F1
#
_entry.id   AF-A0A7M2C5H5-F1
#
_cell.length_a   1.000
_cell.length_b   1.000
_cell.length_c   1.000
_cell.angle_alpha   90.00
_cell.angle_beta   90.00
_cell.angle_gamma   90.00
#
_symmetry.space_group_name_H-M   'P 1'
#
loop_
_entity.id
_entity.type
_entity.pdbx_description
1 polymer ?
#
loop_
_entity_poly.entity_id
_entity_poly.type
_entity_poly.pdbx_seq_one_letter_code
_entity_poly.pdbx_strand_id
1 'polypeptide(L)'
;MSYQPQPQTQPYAAQAGEPPLWAPYYGAPIGAAVKRFFKKYTVFTGRASRSEYWWWALIAAVVNFVLQLLTTILGATGATMAADGTAVPGPGAIIGFILWGIWGLATIIPSIALGVRRLHDANFSGWLLLLVLVPFLGALAILVFTLLPSNPAGQRFDVPGSV
;
A
#
# COMPACT_ATOMS: atom_id res chain seq x y z
N MET A 1 14.62 -27.05 21.96
CA MET A 1 15.01 -26.16 20.85
C MET A 1 15.61 -24.90 21.45
N SER A 2 16.93 -24.84 21.55
CA SER A 2 17.66 -23.66 22.06
C SER A 2 17.61 -22.56 21.01
N TYR A 3 16.94 -21.45 21.33
CA TYR A 3 16.95 -20.24 20.53
C TYR A 3 18.38 -19.69 20.54
N GLN A 4 19.13 -19.87 19.45
CA GLN A 4 20.40 -19.15 19.30
C GLN A 4 20.06 -17.69 19.01
N PRO A 5 20.48 -16.73 19.84
CA PRO A 5 20.27 -15.32 19.55
C PRO A 5 21.06 -14.98 18.28
N GLN A 6 20.36 -14.70 17.18
CA GLN A 6 20.98 -14.15 15.99
C GLN A 6 21.65 -12.81 16.36
N PRO A 7 22.92 -12.57 15.95
CA PRO A 7 23.64 -11.37 16.32
C PRO A 7 22.87 -10.12 15.91
N GLN A 8 22.60 -9.26 16.89
CA GLN A 8 21.93 -7.97 16.76
C GLN A 8 22.79 -7.01 15.92
N THR A 9 22.75 -7.17 14.61
CA THR A 9 23.06 -6.10 13.68
C THR A 9 21.72 -5.73 13.04
N GLN A 10 21.30 -4.48 13.14
CA GLN A 10 20.32 -3.97 12.19
C GLN A 10 21.09 -3.74 10.88
N PRO A 11 21.10 -4.66 9.90
CA PRO A 11 22.01 -4.55 8.76
C PRO A 11 21.60 -3.42 7.80
N TYR A 12 20.42 -2.84 8.04
CA TYR A 12 19.76 -1.86 7.18
C TYR A 12 19.53 -0.51 7.88
N ALA A 13 20.03 -0.34 9.10
CA ALA A 13 20.07 0.97 9.75
C ALA A 13 21.04 1.87 8.95
N ALA A 14 20.49 2.63 8.01
CA ALA A 14 21.21 3.56 7.15
C ALA A 14 22.32 2.92 6.30
N GLN A 15 21.97 1.98 5.40
CA GLN A 15 22.86 1.68 4.27
C GLN A 15 22.95 2.93 3.37
N ALA A 16 24.17 3.35 3.01
CA ALA A 16 24.48 4.56 2.23
C ALA A 16 24.07 4.46 0.73
N GLY A 17 22.96 3.80 0.42
CA GLY A 17 22.44 3.55 -0.93
C GLY A 17 21.09 2.83 -0.92
N GLU A 18 20.49 2.62 -2.09
CA GLU A 18 19.24 1.84 -2.23
C GLU A 18 19.52 0.37 -1.83
N PRO A 19 18.89 -0.17 -0.77
CA PRO A 19 19.10 -1.56 -0.38
C PRO A 19 18.52 -2.52 -1.44
N PRO A 20 18.93 -3.80 -1.42
CA PRO A 20 18.37 -4.78 -2.34
C PRO A 20 16.85 -4.90 -2.16
N LEU A 21 16.14 -5.27 -3.23
CA LEU A 21 14.68 -5.18 -3.29
C LEU A 21 13.97 -6.05 -2.24
N TRP A 22 14.54 -7.20 -1.89
CA TRP A 22 14.06 -8.09 -0.83
C TRP A 22 14.17 -7.50 0.59
N ALA A 23 15.02 -6.50 0.79
CA ALA A 23 15.24 -5.85 2.08
C ALA A 23 14.40 -4.56 2.23
N PRO A 24 13.97 -4.22 3.46
CA PRO A 24 13.24 -2.98 3.72
C PRO A 24 14.14 -1.75 3.51
N TYR A 25 13.59 -0.71 2.89
CA TYR A 25 14.30 0.56 2.70
C TYR A 25 13.83 1.60 3.70
N TYR A 26 14.51 1.68 4.84
CA TYR A 26 14.24 2.71 5.85
C TYR A 26 14.65 4.09 5.34
N GLY A 27 13.75 5.07 5.46
CA GLY A 27 14.00 6.43 4.96
C GLY A 27 13.94 6.54 3.43
N ALA A 28 13.25 5.61 2.75
CA ALA A 28 13.10 5.63 1.31
C ALA A 28 12.52 6.98 0.82
N PRO A 29 13.12 7.63 -0.19
CA PRO A 29 12.50 8.77 -0.84
C PRO A 29 11.27 8.34 -1.63
N ILE A 30 10.39 9.30 -1.90
CA ILE A 30 9.11 9.07 -2.58
C ILE A 30 9.25 8.28 -3.90
N GLY A 31 10.22 8.64 -4.74
CA GLY A 31 10.47 7.96 -6.02
C GLY A 31 10.91 6.50 -5.85
N ALA A 32 11.70 6.19 -4.82
CA ALA A 32 12.10 4.82 -4.52
C ALA A 32 10.91 3.99 -4.03
N ALA A 33 10.02 4.57 -3.23
CA ALA A 33 8.80 3.89 -2.78
C ALA A 33 7.90 3.50 -3.96
N VAL A 34 7.68 4.42 -4.92
CA VAL A 34 6.90 4.13 -6.14
C VAL A 34 7.55 3.07 -6.99
N LYS A 35 8.86 3.23 -7.27
CA LYS A 35 9.63 2.26 -8.07
C LYS A 35 9.56 0.87 -7.45
N ARG A 36 9.74 0.77 -6.13
CA ARG A 36 9.69 -0.49 -5.37
C ARG A 36 8.28 -1.07 -5.30
N PHE A 37 7.25 -0.24 -5.28
CA PHE A 37 5.85 -0.70 -5.35
C PHE A 37 5.58 -1.47 -6.65
N PHE A 38 5.91 -0.87 -7.79
CA PHE A 38 5.70 -1.50 -9.09
C PHE A 38 6.69 -2.62 -9.41
N LYS A 39 7.94 -2.55 -8.93
CA LYS A 39 8.89 -3.67 -9.08
C LYS A 39 8.46 -4.90 -8.29
N LYS A 40 7.93 -4.70 -7.09
CA LYS A 40 7.51 -5.79 -6.18
C LYS A 40 6.01 -6.03 -6.29
N TYR A 41 5.49 -6.06 -7.52
CA TYR A 41 4.06 -6.05 -7.81
C TYR A 41 3.33 -7.28 -7.25
N THR A 42 3.90 -8.47 -7.41
CA THR A 42 3.37 -9.75 -6.90
C THR A 42 4.27 -10.38 -5.84
N VAL A 43 5.16 -9.60 -5.21
CA VAL A 43 6.11 -10.13 -4.21
C VAL A 43 5.55 -9.90 -2.81
N PHE A 44 5.05 -10.98 -2.20
CA PHE A 44 4.45 -10.97 -0.86
C PHE A 44 5.45 -11.27 0.27
N THR A 45 6.64 -11.78 -0.06
CA THR A 45 7.71 -12.09 0.88
C THR A 45 8.58 -10.88 1.19
N GLY A 46 9.41 -10.97 2.23
CA GLY A 46 10.25 -9.87 2.68
C GLY A 46 9.49 -8.84 3.49
N ARG A 47 10.11 -7.67 3.64
CA ARG A 47 9.63 -6.57 4.48
C ARG A 47 9.56 -5.27 3.71
N ALA A 48 8.65 -4.41 4.15
CA ALA A 48 8.53 -3.04 3.66
C ALA A 48 8.58 -2.09 4.85
N SER A 49 9.45 -1.09 4.77
CA SER A 49 9.57 -0.09 5.83
C SER A 49 8.33 0.81 5.91
N ARG A 50 8.19 1.54 7.01
CA ARG A 50 7.16 2.59 7.16
C ARG A 50 7.19 3.60 6.01
N SER A 51 8.38 4.06 5.60
CA SER A 51 8.52 5.05 4.52
C SER A 51 8.11 4.49 3.16
N GLU A 52 8.42 3.22 2.86
CA GLU A 52 7.94 2.59 1.61
C GLU A 52 6.41 2.52 1.58
N TYR A 53 5.80 2.14 2.71
CA TYR A 53 4.34 2.01 2.81
C TYR A 53 3.63 3.36 2.71
N TRP A 54 4.04 4.33 3.54
CA TRP A 54 3.31 5.60 3.68
C TRP A 54 3.49 6.53 2.50
N TRP A 55 4.65 6.53 1.83
CA TRP A 55 4.80 7.30 0.58
C TRP A 55 3.93 6.75 -0.54
N TRP A 56 3.87 5.43 -0.70
CA TRP A 56 2.93 4.83 -1.65
C TRP A 56 1.47 5.13 -1.28
N ALA A 57 1.10 4.97 -0.01
CA ALA A 57 -0.26 5.25 0.46
C ALA A 57 -0.69 6.70 0.17
N LEU A 58 0.21 7.66 0.38
CA LEU A 58 -0.04 9.07 0.06
C LEU A 58 -0.27 9.27 -1.45
N ILE A 59 0.57 8.68 -2.30
CA ILE A 59 0.43 8.80 -3.76
C ILE A 59 -0.87 8.15 -4.23
N ALA A 60 -1.18 6.95 -3.73
CA ALA A 60 -2.43 6.29 -4.04
C ALA A 60 -3.62 7.15 -3.62
N ALA A 61 -3.56 7.80 -2.46
CA ALA A 61 -4.60 8.73 -2.02
C ALA A 61 -4.74 9.94 -2.95
N VAL A 62 -3.63 10.56 -3.37
CA VAL A 62 -3.64 11.67 -4.32
C VAL A 62 -4.21 11.26 -5.68
N VAL A 63 -3.79 10.11 -6.22
CA VAL A 63 -4.33 9.61 -7.51
C VAL A 63 -5.82 9.31 -7.40
N ASN A 64 -6.27 8.68 -6.32
CA ASN A 64 -7.69 8.43 -6.08
C ASN A 64 -8.50 9.74 -5.98
N PHE A 65 -7.96 10.74 -5.27
CA PHE A 65 -8.59 12.06 -5.16
C PHE A 65 -8.70 12.75 -6.53
N VAL A 66 -7.64 12.72 -7.34
CA VAL A 66 -7.66 13.28 -8.71
C VAL A 66 -8.67 12.56 -9.59
N LEU A 67 -8.72 11.23 -9.55
CA LEU A 67 -9.69 10.45 -10.33
C LEU A 67 -11.14 10.74 -9.89
N GLN A 68 -11.37 10.94 -8.59
CA GLN A 68 -12.68 11.35 -8.08
C GLN A 68 -13.08 12.74 -8.57
N LEU A 69 -12.17 13.72 -8.51
CA LEU A 69 -12.42 15.06 -9.05
C LEU A 69 -12.71 15.02 -10.55
N LEU A 70 -11.92 14.26 -11.32
CA LEU A 70 -12.14 14.08 -12.75
C LEU A 70 -13.52 13.47 -13.03
N THR A 71 -13.92 12.44 -12.27
CA THR A 71 -15.24 11.81 -12.41
C THR A 71 -16.36 12.82 -12.16
N THR A 72 -16.25 13.65 -11.12
CA THR A 72 -17.22 14.69 -10.81
C THR A 72 -17.29 15.76 -11.90
N ILE A 73 -16.14 16.22 -12.41
CA ILE A 73 -16.08 17.26 -13.47
C ILE A 73 -16.68 16.73 -14.77
N LEU A 74 -16.28 15.52 -15.19
CA LEU A 74 -16.82 14.90 -16.41
C LEU A 74 -18.31 14.59 -16.25
N GLY A 75 -18.74 14.17 -15.07
CA GLY A 75 -20.13 13.90 -14.74
C GLY A 75 -21.02 15.13 -14.63
N ALA A 76 -20.45 16.32 -14.37
CA ALA A 76 -21.22 17.56 -14.32
C ALA A 76 -21.71 17.99 -15.71
N THR A 77 -21.00 17.60 -16.78
CA THR A 77 -21.38 17.93 -18.16
C THR A 77 -22.57 17.09 -18.59
N GLY A 78 -23.72 17.72 -18.82
CA GLY A 78 -24.97 17.01 -19.13
C GLY A 78 -25.63 16.38 -17.90
N ALA A 79 -25.25 16.78 -16.69
CA ALA A 79 -25.96 16.40 -15.48
C ALA A 79 -27.40 16.95 -15.50
N THR A 80 -28.34 16.16 -14.98
CA THR A 80 -29.74 16.56 -14.83
C THR A 80 -30.18 16.37 -13.38
N MET A 81 -31.33 16.94 -13.03
CA MET A 81 -31.96 16.72 -11.73
C MET A 81 -33.24 15.92 -11.95
N ALA A 82 -33.37 14.80 -11.26
CA ALA A 82 -34.59 14.02 -11.27
C ALA A 82 -35.70 14.70 -10.45
N ALA A 83 -36.94 14.25 -10.64
CA ALA A 83 -38.11 14.85 -9.99
C ALA A 83 -38.10 14.75 -8.46
N ASP A 84 -37.35 13.81 -7.91
CA ASP A 84 -37.13 13.63 -6.46
C ASP A 84 -35.97 14.48 -5.91
N GLY A 85 -35.37 15.35 -6.73
CA GLY A 85 -34.25 16.20 -6.36
C GLY A 85 -32.88 15.50 -6.42
N THR A 86 -32.80 14.25 -6.90
CA THR A 86 -31.52 13.55 -7.03
C THR A 86 -30.76 14.04 -8.26
N ALA A 87 -29.46 14.31 -8.08
CA ALA A 87 -28.59 14.66 -9.18
C ALA A 87 -28.24 13.40 -9.98
N VAL A 88 -28.55 13.41 -11.28
CA VAL A 88 -28.19 12.35 -12.23
C VAL A 88 -26.94 12.81 -12.99
N PRO A 89 -25.77 12.19 -12.77
CA PRO A 89 -24.56 12.55 -13.48
C PRO A 89 -24.71 12.32 -14.99
N GLY A 90 -24.13 13.21 -15.79
CA GLY A 90 -24.07 13.07 -17.23
C GLY A 90 -23.19 11.90 -17.69
N PRO A 91 -23.22 11.54 -18.99
CA PRO A 91 -22.51 10.37 -19.53
C PRO A 91 -20.99 10.36 -19.28
N GLY A 92 -20.37 11.54 -19.11
CA GLY A 92 -18.95 11.67 -18.79
C GLY A 92 -18.55 11.01 -17.46
N ALA A 93 -19.48 10.86 -16.52
CA ALA A 93 -19.22 10.16 -15.25
C ALA A 93 -18.82 8.69 -15.49
N ILE A 94 -19.38 8.04 -16.51
CA ILE A 94 -19.09 6.63 -16.85
C ILE A 94 -17.61 6.46 -17.17
N ILE A 95 -17.03 7.39 -17.93
CA ILE A 95 -15.60 7.36 -18.27
C ILE A 95 -14.76 7.50 -17.00
N GLY A 96 -15.13 8.44 -16.10
CA GLY A 96 -14.48 8.62 -14.81
C GLY A 96 -14.49 7.35 -13.96
N PHE A 97 -15.66 6.70 -13.84
CA PHE A 97 -15.79 5.43 -13.12
C PHE A 97 -14.98 4.30 -13.74
N ILE A 98 -14.91 4.19 -15.07
CA ILE A 98 -14.09 3.19 -15.76
C ILE A 98 -12.60 3.42 -15.44
N LEU A 99 -12.11 4.65 -15.53
CA LEU A 99 -10.71 4.97 -15.22
C LEU A 99 -10.38 4.66 -13.76
N TRP A 100 -11.28 5.04 -12.84
CA TRP A 100 -11.12 4.72 -11.42
C TRP A 100 -11.11 3.22 -11.16
N GLY A 101 -12.01 2.48 -11.81
CA GLY A 101 -12.07 1.01 -11.72
C GLY A 101 -10.80 0.33 -12.25
N ILE A 102 -10.31 0.72 -13.42
CA ILE A 102 -9.07 0.19 -14.01
C ILE A 102 -7.88 0.47 -13.07
N TRP A 103 -7.77 1.70 -12.56
CA TRP A 103 -6.72 2.05 -11.60
C TRP A 103 -6.79 1.21 -10.32
N GLY A 104 -7.98 1.02 -9.77
CA GLY A 104 -8.21 0.16 -8.60
C GLY A 104 -7.77 -1.28 -8.86
N LEU A 105 -8.19 -1.86 -9.99
CA LEU A 105 -7.78 -3.22 -10.39
C LEU A 105 -6.27 -3.33 -10.63
N ALA A 106 -5.65 -2.32 -11.24
CA ALA A 106 -4.21 -2.31 -11.49
C ALA A 106 -3.38 -2.22 -10.19
N THR A 107 -3.93 -1.64 -9.13
CA THR A 107 -3.19 -1.38 -7.88
C THR A 107 -3.59 -2.31 -6.73
N ILE A 108 -4.64 -3.11 -6.86
CA ILE A 108 -5.14 -3.98 -5.78
C ILE A 108 -4.10 -5.03 -5.35
N ILE A 109 -3.54 -5.77 -6.30
CA ILE A 109 -2.56 -6.83 -6.06
C ILE A 109 -1.30 -6.28 -5.38
N PRO A 110 -0.62 -5.26 -5.93
CA PRO A 110 0.59 -4.72 -5.31
C PRO A 110 0.31 -4.02 -3.98
N SER A 111 -0.89 -3.46 -3.76
CA SER A 111 -1.28 -2.89 -2.47
C SER A 111 -1.40 -3.96 -1.39
N ILE A 112 -1.98 -5.12 -1.72
CA ILE A 112 -2.03 -6.29 -0.82
C ILE A 112 -0.60 -6.77 -0.54
N ALA A 113 0.22 -6.92 -1.57
CA ALA A 113 1.61 -7.36 -1.43
C ALA A 113 2.44 -6.42 -0.55
N LEU A 114 2.28 -5.10 -0.70
CA LEU A 114 2.92 -4.10 0.15
C LEU A 114 2.40 -4.15 1.59
N GLY A 115 1.09 -4.30 1.80
CA GLY A 115 0.48 -4.43 3.12
C GLY A 115 0.99 -5.64 3.89
N VAL A 116 1.07 -6.81 3.24
CA VAL A 116 1.63 -8.04 3.81
C VAL A 116 3.08 -7.82 4.26
N ARG A 117 3.93 -7.25 3.40
CA ARG A 117 5.34 -6.97 3.73
C ARG A 117 5.49 -5.94 4.86
N ARG A 118 4.55 -5.00 4.96
CA ARG A 118 4.54 -4.03 6.07
C ARG A 118 4.17 -4.69 7.39
N LEU A 119 3.23 -5.65 7.39
CA LEU A 119 2.92 -6.46 8.57
C LEU A 119 4.11 -7.34 8.98
N HIS A 120 4.79 -7.97 8.02
CA HIS A 120 6.01 -8.73 8.27
C HIS A 120 7.12 -7.88 8.91
N ASP A 121 7.23 -6.60 8.51
CA ASP A 121 8.20 -5.67 9.08
C ASP A 121 7.98 -5.41 10.58
N ALA A 122 6.73 -5.42 11.03
CA ALA A 122 6.37 -5.36 12.44
C ALA A 122 6.27 -6.75 13.10
N ASN A 123 6.77 -7.80 12.45
CA ASN A 123 6.77 -9.21 12.89
C ASN A 123 5.37 -9.87 12.98
N PHE A 124 4.37 -9.33 12.29
CA PHE A 124 3.03 -9.93 12.22
C PHE A 124 2.88 -10.85 11.01
N SER A 125 1.85 -11.70 11.03
CA SER A 125 1.47 -12.53 9.89
C SER A 125 0.78 -11.69 8.81
N GLY A 126 1.13 -11.91 7.54
CA GLY A 126 0.44 -11.29 6.40
C GLY A 126 -1.06 -11.54 6.35
N TRP A 127 -1.52 -12.67 6.91
CA TRP A 127 -2.95 -13.00 7.01
C TRP A 127 -3.76 -12.01 7.84
N LEU A 128 -3.13 -11.27 8.77
CA LEU A 128 -3.82 -10.23 9.51
C LEU A 128 -4.35 -9.13 8.59
N LEU A 129 -3.82 -8.96 7.37
CA LEU A 129 -4.34 -8.01 6.40
C LEU A 129 -5.82 -8.25 6.05
N LEU A 130 -6.31 -9.49 6.16
CA LEU A 130 -7.71 -9.83 5.94
C LEU A 130 -8.67 -9.12 6.90
N LEU A 131 -8.16 -8.60 8.03
CA LEU A 131 -8.96 -7.76 8.91
C LEU A 131 -9.55 -6.56 8.17
N VAL A 132 -8.95 -6.08 7.08
CA VAL A 132 -9.52 -4.99 6.26
C VAL A 132 -10.94 -5.30 5.75
N LEU A 133 -11.33 -6.57 5.65
CA LEU A 133 -12.67 -6.99 5.25
C LEU A 133 -13.73 -6.76 6.34
N VAL A 134 -13.30 -6.56 7.59
CA VAL A 134 -14.19 -6.16 8.70
C VAL A 134 -14.36 -4.64 8.66
N PRO A 135 -15.58 -4.12 8.39
CA PRO A 135 -15.80 -2.68 8.28
C PRO A 135 -15.41 -1.94 9.56
N PHE A 136 -14.86 -0.74 9.41
CA PHE A 136 -14.43 0.17 10.48
C PHE A 136 -13.31 -0.37 11.38
N LEU A 137 -13.60 -1.37 12.22
CA LEU A 137 -12.65 -1.91 13.20
C LEU A 137 -11.44 -2.57 12.53
N GLY A 138 -11.69 -3.27 11.43
CA GLY A 138 -10.64 -3.92 10.66
C GLY A 138 -9.66 -2.94 10.02
N ALA A 139 -10.20 -1.92 9.35
CA ALA A 139 -9.40 -0.83 8.77
C ALA A 139 -8.60 -0.08 9.85
N LEU A 140 -9.21 0.18 11.02
CA LEU A 140 -8.51 0.81 12.14
C LEU A 140 -7.37 -0.06 12.69
N ALA A 141 -7.59 -1.38 12.83
CA ALA A 141 -6.55 -2.31 13.25
C ALA A 141 -5.35 -2.34 12.28
N ILE A 142 -5.62 -2.40 10.96
CA ILE A 142 -4.57 -2.34 9.93
C ILE A 142 -3.84 -0.99 9.94
N LEU A 143 -4.56 0.10 10.12
CA LEU A 143 -3.96 1.43 10.27
C LEU A 143 -2.97 1.44 11.45
N VAL A 144 -3.38 0.94 12.62
CA VAL A 144 -2.50 0.84 13.78
C VAL A 144 -1.29 -0.04 13.48
N PHE A 145 -1.46 -1.23 12.91
CA PHE A 145 -0.35 -2.12 12.58
C PHE A 145 0.63 -1.51 11.58
N THR A 146 0.15 -0.79 10.57
CA THR A 146 1.00 -0.12 9.58
C THR A 146 1.74 1.09 10.14
N LEU A 147 1.36 1.60 11.31
CA LEU A 147 2.07 2.64 12.06
C LEU A 147 3.10 2.09 13.05
N LEU A 148 3.02 0.83 13.48
CA LEU A 148 3.93 0.24 14.48
C LEU A 148 5.41 0.26 14.06
N PRO A 149 6.38 0.30 14.99
CA PRO A 149 7.80 0.29 14.62
C PRO A 149 8.19 -1.04 13.97
N SER A 150 9.27 -1.02 13.19
CA SER A 150 9.85 -2.27 12.70
C SER A 150 10.35 -3.09 13.89
N ASN A 151 10.19 -4.40 13.80
CA ASN A 151 10.62 -5.33 14.83
C ASN A 151 11.79 -6.18 14.29
N PRO A 152 12.93 -6.28 14.99
CA PRO A 152 14.06 -7.12 14.56
C PRO A 152 13.67 -8.57 14.27
N ALA A 153 12.70 -9.14 15.00
CA ALA A 153 12.21 -10.49 14.77
C ALA A 153 11.53 -10.68 13.40
N GLY A 154 11.14 -9.59 12.73
CA GLY A 154 10.62 -9.61 11.36
C GLY A 154 11.64 -10.09 10.31
N GLN A 155 12.94 -10.13 10.63
CA GLN A 155 13.99 -10.66 9.75
C GLN A 155 13.71 -12.10 9.28
N ARG A 156 12.91 -12.87 10.02
CA ARG A 156 12.48 -14.21 9.61
C ARG A 156 11.71 -14.25 8.28
N PHE A 157 11.17 -13.12 7.82
CA PHE A 157 10.44 -13.01 6.56
C PHE A 157 11.32 -12.57 5.39
N ASP A 158 12.59 -12.21 5.64
CA ASP A 158 13.52 -11.81 4.60
C ASP A 158 13.95 -13.02 3.77
N VAL A 159 13.95 -12.87 2.45
CA VAL A 159 14.37 -13.92 1.51
C VAL A 159 15.47 -13.33 0.61
N PRO A 160 16.75 -13.46 1.00
CA PRO A 160 17.86 -12.94 0.20
C PRO A 160 17.84 -13.49 -1.23
N GLY A 161 18.03 -12.61 -2.21
CA GLY A 161 18.00 -12.97 -3.63
C GLY A 161 16.59 -12.97 -4.26
N SER A 162 15.54 -12.70 -3.49
CA SER A 162 14.22 -12.41 -4.04
C SER A 162 14.13 -10.98 -4.62
N VAL A 163 13.13 -10.78 -5.48
CA VAL A 163 13.04 -9.73 -6.51
C VAL A 163 12.52 -8.40 -6.00
#